data_AF-A0A087E4F1-F1
#
_entry.id   AF-A0A087E4F1-F1
#
_cell.length_a   1.000
_cell.length_b   1.000
_cell.length_c   1.000
_cell.angle_alpha   90.00
_cell.angle_beta   90.00
_cell.angle_gamma   90.00
#
_symmetry.space_group_name_H-M   'P 1'
#
loop_
_entity.id
_entity.type
_entity.pdbx_description
1 polymer ?
#
loop_
_entity_poly.entity_id
_entity_poly.type
_entity_poly.pdbx_seq_one_letter_code
_entity_poly.pdbx_strand_id
1 'polypeptide(L)' 'MLDDIPRITNPRTCEYCGRLNIGANRCPHAINPKLDCPNNKQANKALADRLRRLGR' A
#
# COMPACT_ATOMS: atom_id res chain seq x y z
N MET A 1 25.68 -12.36 21.39
CA MET A 1 24.92 -12.83 20.21
C MET A 1 23.72 -11.92 20.03
N LEU A 2 23.86 -10.82 19.29
CA LEU A 2 22.76 -9.90 18.95
C LEU A 2 22.89 -9.49 17.48
N ASP A 3 22.96 -10.48 16.59
CA ASP A 3 23.17 -10.24 15.16
C ASP A 3 22.11 -11.00 14.35
N ASP A 4 20.83 -10.70 14.59
CA ASP A 4 19.74 -11.04 13.67
C ASP A 4 18.44 -10.34 14.08
N ILE A 5 18.49 -9.02 14.25
CA ILE A 5 17.28 -8.22 14.11
C ILE A 5 17.23 -7.91 12.61
N PRO A 6 16.28 -8.44 11.83
CA PRO A 6 16.10 -8.04 10.44
C PRO A 6 15.74 -6.56 10.47
N ARG A 7 16.77 -5.72 10.41
CA ARG A 7 16.65 -4.28 10.28
C ARG A 7 16.04 -4.13 8.90
N ILE A 8 14.73 -3.91 8.86
CA ILE A 8 14.00 -3.47 7.68
C ILE A 8 14.58 -2.09 7.37
N THR A 9 15.79 -2.05 6.79
CA THR A 9 16.62 -0.86 6.74
C THR A 9 16.36 -0.07 5.47
N ASN A 10 15.64 -0.66 4.50
CA ASN A 10 15.32 0.05 3.28
C ASN A 10 13.87 0.55 3.28
N PRO A 11 13.65 1.86 3.54
CA PRO A 11 12.35 2.47 3.37
C PRO A 11 11.92 2.32 1.90
N ARG A 12 10.89 1.50 1.66
CA ARG A 12 10.32 1.32 0.32
C ARG A 12 9.10 2.21 0.19
N THR A 13 8.98 2.91 -0.93
CA THR A 13 7.80 3.71 -1.27
C THR A 13 6.85 2.90 -2.14
N CYS A 14 5.55 3.02 -1.88
CA CYS A 14 4.51 2.48 -2.73
C CYS A 14 4.42 3.30 -4.03
N GLU A 15 4.56 2.65 -5.18
CA GLU A 15 4.44 3.28 -6.51
C GLU A 15 3.04 3.87 -6.80
N TYR A 16 1.99 3.39 -6.11
CA TYR A 16 0.62 3.86 -6.32
C TYR A 16 0.25 5.11 -5.53
N CYS A 17 0.72 5.22 -4.28
CA CYS A 17 0.32 6.30 -3.37
C CYS A 17 1.49 7.10 -2.78
N GLY A 18 2.74 6.76 -3.12
CA GLY A 18 3.95 7.43 -2.64
C GLY A 18 4.26 7.22 -1.14
N ARG A 19 3.42 6.47 -0.40
CA ARG A 19 3.62 6.23 1.04
C ARG A 19 4.71 5.20 1.30
N LEU A 20 5.43 5.37 2.39
CA LEU A 20 6.50 4.49 2.84
C LEU A 20 5.97 3.19 3.46
N ASN A 21 6.83 2.18 3.61
CA ASN A 21 6.57 0.96 4.38
C ASN A 21 6.78 1.12 5.90
N ILE A 22 7.31 2.25 6.33
CA ILE A 22 7.62 2.58 7.73
C ILE A 22 6.76 3.75 8.25
N GLY A 23 6.58 3.80 9.58
CA GLY A 23 5.83 4.85 10.27
C GLY A 23 4.32 4.59 10.40
N ALA A 24 3.61 5.54 11.00
CA ALA A 24 2.16 5.44 11.23
C ALA A 24 1.33 5.41 9.94
N ASN A 25 1.86 5.99 8.85
CA ASN A 25 1.20 6.06 7.56
C ASN A 25 1.71 5.01 6.56
N ARG A 26 2.15 3.85 7.06
CA ARG A 26 2.72 2.81 6.22
C ARG A 26 1.73 2.25 5.22
N CYS A 27 2.17 2.04 3.99
CA CYS A 27 1.36 1.39 2.97
C CYS A 27 1.64 -0.12 2.93
N PRO A 28 0.61 -0.99 2.96
CA PRO A 28 0.79 -2.44 2.83
C PRO A 28 1.48 -2.82 1.51
N HIS A 29 1.17 -2.13 0.41
CA HIS A 29 1.84 -2.34 -0.88
C HIS A 29 3.34 -1.98 -0.85
N ALA A 30 3.72 -0.98 -0.04
CA ALA A 30 5.13 -0.64 0.15
C ALA A 30 5.88 -1.73 0.93
N ILE A 31 5.20 -2.44 1.83
CA ILE A 31 5.75 -3.57 2.60
C ILE A 31 5.85 -4.80 1.71
N ASN A 32 4.80 -5.10 0.94
CA ASN A 32 4.74 -6.23 0.02
C ASN A 32 4.00 -5.82 -1.26
N PRO A 33 4.66 -5.85 -2.44
CA PRO A 33 4.04 -5.46 -3.71
C PRO A 33 2.91 -6.42 -4.14
N LYS A 34 2.77 -7.59 -3.51
CA LYS A 34 1.61 -8.47 -3.73
C LYS A 34 0.35 -8.00 -3.01
N LEU A 35 0.45 -7.08 -2.04
CA LEU A 35 -0.68 -6.55 -1.30
C LEU A 35 -1.25 -5.34 -2.01
N ASP A 36 -2.58 -5.28 -2.16
CA ASP A 36 -3.24 -4.14 -2.76
C ASP A 36 -2.98 -2.83 -2.01
N CYS A 37 -2.78 -1.76 -2.76
CA CYS A 37 -2.60 -0.43 -2.16
C CYS A 37 -3.98 0.19 -1.88
N PRO A 38 -4.39 0.38 -0.61
CA PRO A 38 -5.71 0.91 -0.27
C PRO A 38 -5.91 2.37 -0.72
N ASN A 39 -4.81 3.10 -0.93
CA ASN A 39 -4.82 4.47 -1.45
C ASN A 39 -4.55 4.52 -2.96
N ASN A 40 -4.63 3.39 -3.67
CA ASN A 40 -4.49 3.40 -5.13
C ASN A 40 -5.69 4.15 -5.71
N LYS A 41 -5.44 5.35 -6.25
CA LYS A 41 -6.47 6.20 -6.86
C LYS A 41 -7.15 5.48 -8.02
N GLN A 42 -6.43 4.64 -8.76
CA GLN A 42 -7.01 3.87 -9.88
C GLN A 42 -7.95 2.78 -9.37
N ALA A 43 -7.56 2.03 -8.33
CA ALA A 43 -8.40 1.00 -7.72
C ALA A 43 -9.67 1.61 -7.09
N ASN A 44 -9.53 2.74 -6.38
CA ASN A 44 -10.67 3.47 -5.83
C ASN A 44 -11.60 4.01 -6.92
N LYS A 45 -11.06 4.51 -8.04
CA LYS A 45 -11.88 4.94 -9.18
C LYS A 45 -12.65 3.77 -9.79
N ALA A 46 -12.02 2.61 -9.94
CA ALA A 46 -12.66 1.40 -10.44
C ALA A 46 -13.75 0.88 -9.48
N LEU A 47 -13.49 0.91 -8.18
CA LEU A 47 -14.48 0.56 -7.15
C LEU A 47 -15.67 1.54 -7.16
N ALA A 48 -15.40 2.85 -7.23
CA ALA A 48 -16.44 3.87 -7.31
C ALA A 48 -17.30 3.74 -8.58
N ASP A 49 -16.69 3.41 -9.72
CA ASP A 49 -17.43 3.14 -10.97
C ASP A 49 -18.32 1.89 -10.84
N ARG A 50 -17.81 0.81 -10.24
CA ARG A 50 -18.59 -0.40 -9.95
C ARG A 50 -19.75 -0.14 -8.99
N LEU A 51 -19.51 0.59 -7.90
CA LEU A 51 -20.54 0.96 -6.93
C LEU A 51 -21.64 1.81 -7.58
N ARG A 52 -21.28 2.73 -8.49
CA ARG A 52 -22.27 3.51 -9.27
C ARG A 52 -23.13 2.65 -10.18
N ARG A 53 -22.58 1.57 -10.77
CA ARG A 53 -23.34 0.66 -11.63
C ARG A 53 -24.27 -0.27 -10.85
N LEU A 54 -23.92 -0.62 -9.61
CA LEU A 54 -24.72 -1.50 -8.74
C LEU A 54 -25.89 -0.77 -8.06
N GLY A 55 -25.83 0.55 -7.93
CA GLY A 55 -26.90 1.37 -7.34
C GLY A 55 -27.95 1.86 -8.34
N ARG A 56 -28.05 1.25 -9.53
CA ARG A 56 -28.99 1.62 -10.60
C ARG A 56 -29.83 0.42 -10.99
#